data_AF-A0A7C6X9L9-F1
#
_entry.id   AF-A0A7C6X9L9-F1
#
_cell.length_a   1.000
_cell.length_b   1.000
_cell.length_c   1.000
_cell.angle_alpha   90.00
_cell.angle_beta   90.00
_cell.angle_gamma   90.00
#
_symmetry.space_group_name_H-M   'P 1'
#
loop_
_entity.id
_entity.type
_entity.pdbx_description
1 polymer ?
#
loop_
_entity_poly.entity_id
_entity_poly.type
_entity_poly.pdbx_seq_one_letter_code
_entity_poly.pdbx_strand_id
1 'polypeptide(L)'
;MSVRKQQLLKQHRRNKRIALLAIIMGLLLLGFIAPLWLLPLAVLLVWVVHEAWFADHLFYSPQDDYQYRFPDGVQPLSLRLVNGRLQLQESSLAQQATVIAKVQINSSWLGRWFDPSICIGNDQQTFERGAHGVRYLNLTGQVEALTTAGLAVQGRFCSIATQIQLYVFTQPSPTAGNMMILAPHADDAELAAFGLYSGANNVSIVTLTQGEVEAEYYQRLGLSQQHAAQLKGRLRAWDSMAIPLWGGVAQTHCVQLGYYCMQLPKMAKQPDVPFASQQSAEADIRTARRHNTIQLPGDATGLPTWQNLLADLAACLMHFKPDVLVMPHPEIDPHADHIATT
;
A
#
# COMPACT_ATOMS: atom_id res chain seq x y z
N MET A 1 -12.21 -18.45 -4.33
CA MET A 1 -11.00 -18.01 -5.07
C MET A 1 -9.86 -19.03 -5.14
N SER A 2 -9.75 -20.04 -4.26
CA SER A 2 -8.59 -20.97 -4.22
C SER A 2 -8.46 -21.93 -5.42
N VAL A 3 -9.57 -22.46 -5.95
CA VAL A 3 -9.55 -23.48 -7.01
C VAL A 3 -9.07 -22.94 -8.36
N ARG A 4 -9.54 -21.76 -8.78
CA ARG A 4 -9.13 -21.11 -10.05
C ARG A 4 -7.64 -20.73 -10.02
N LYS A 5 -7.15 -20.19 -8.90
CA LYS A 5 -5.72 -19.89 -8.70
C LYS A 5 -4.87 -21.17 -8.80
N GLN A 6 -5.30 -22.26 -8.16
CA GLN A 6 -4.58 -23.54 -8.23
C GLN A 6 -4.54 -24.14 -9.65
N GLN A 7 -5.63 -24.04 -10.41
CA GLN A 7 -5.66 -24.48 -11.80
C GLN A 7 -4.72 -23.66 -12.70
N LEU A 8 -4.75 -22.32 -12.57
CA LEU A 8 -3.83 -21.43 -13.28
C LEU A 8 -2.37 -21.73 -12.93
N LEU A 9 -2.05 -21.94 -11.66
CA LEU A 9 -0.70 -22.33 -11.21
C LEU A 9 -0.27 -23.69 -11.74
N LYS A 10 -1.20 -24.66 -11.88
CA LYS A 10 -0.90 -25.97 -12.45
C LYS A 10 -0.60 -25.86 -13.95
N GLN A 11 -1.39 -25.09 -14.69
CA GLN A 11 -1.17 -24.83 -16.11
C GLN A 11 0.13 -24.05 -16.35
N HIS A 12 0.39 -23.00 -15.57
CA HIS A 12 1.61 -22.22 -15.63
C HIS A 12 2.85 -23.09 -15.38
N ARG A 13 2.85 -23.90 -14.31
CA ARG A 13 3.95 -24.84 -14.02
C ARG A 13 4.16 -25.88 -15.13
N ARG A 14 3.09 -26.39 -15.73
CA ARG A 14 3.17 -27.32 -16.87
C ARG A 14 3.84 -26.64 -18.07
N ASN A 15 3.38 -25.45 -18.44
CA ASN A 15 3.94 -24.71 -19.58
C ASN A 15 5.41 -24.35 -19.33
N LYS A 16 5.78 -23.96 -18.10
CA LYS A 16 7.17 -23.68 -17.71
C LYS A 16 8.07 -24.92 -17.86
N ARG A 17 7.57 -26.11 -17.48
CA ARG A 17 8.30 -27.37 -17.67
C ARG A 17 8.50 -27.72 -19.14
N ILE A 18 7.46 -27.55 -19.97
CA ILE A 18 7.54 -27.80 -21.42
C ILE A 18 8.55 -26.84 -22.07
N ALA A 19 8.48 -25.55 -21.74
CA ALA A 19 9.41 -24.55 -22.24
C ALA A 19 10.87 -24.87 -21.85
N LEU A 20 11.10 -25.29 -20.58
CA LEU A 20 12.41 -25.68 -20.12
C LEU A 20 12.96 -26.89 -20.88
N LEU A 21 12.14 -27.91 -21.14
CA LEU A 21 12.54 -29.08 -21.94
C LEU A 21 12.93 -28.68 -23.37
N ALA A 22 12.16 -27.79 -23.99
CA ALA A 22 12.48 -27.28 -25.33
C ALA A 22 13.80 -26.50 -25.35
N ILE A 23 14.05 -25.65 -24.35
CA ILE A 23 15.31 -24.91 -24.19
C ILE A 23 16.49 -25.86 -24.04
N ILE A 24 16.39 -26.87 -23.17
CA ILE A 24 17.44 -27.87 -22.95
C ILE A 24 17.74 -28.63 -24.24
N MET A 25 16.71 -29.08 -24.96
CA MET A 25 16.87 -29.79 -26.23
C MET A 25 17.54 -28.91 -27.30
N GLY A 26 17.19 -27.62 -27.35
CA GLY A 26 17.84 -26.64 -28.22
C GLY A 26 19.32 -26.42 -27.89
N LEU A 27 19.66 -26.33 -26.61
CA LEU A 27 21.06 -26.19 -26.15
C LEU A 27 21.89 -27.45 -26.46
N LEU A 28 21.32 -28.65 -26.30
CA LEU A 28 21.97 -29.91 -26.66
C LEU A 28 22.23 -30.01 -28.16
N LEU A 29 21.25 -29.63 -28.99
CA LEU A 29 21.39 -29.60 -30.44
C LEU A 29 22.47 -28.59 -30.88
N LEU A 30 22.48 -27.40 -30.26
CA LEU A 30 23.50 -26.39 -30.51
C LEU A 30 24.90 -26.90 -30.15
N GLY A 31 25.05 -27.59 -29.02
CA GLY A 31 26.32 -28.20 -28.61
C GLY A 31 26.81 -29.33 -29.52
N PHE A 32 25.91 -29.96 -30.28
CA PHE A 32 26.26 -31.00 -31.25
C PHE A 32 26.69 -30.43 -32.61
N ILE A 33 26.04 -29.35 -33.06
CA ILE A 33 26.19 -28.83 -34.44
C ILE A 33 27.14 -27.62 -34.51
N ALA A 34 27.28 -26.86 -33.43
CA ALA A 34 28.02 -25.60 -33.42
C ALA A 34 29.26 -25.67 -32.50
N PRO A 35 30.22 -24.73 -32.64
CA PRO A 35 31.36 -24.63 -31.74
C PRO A 35 30.94 -24.51 -30.26
N LEU A 36 31.54 -25.32 -29.39
CA LEU A 36 31.21 -25.40 -27.95
C LEU A 36 31.26 -24.06 -27.20
N TRP A 37 32.07 -23.10 -27.66
CA TRP A 37 32.16 -21.76 -27.04
C TRP A 37 30.88 -20.92 -27.20
N LEU A 38 30.00 -21.26 -28.14
CA LEU A 38 28.68 -20.61 -28.29
C LEU A 38 27.70 -21.05 -27.21
N LEU A 39 27.93 -22.20 -26.57
CA LEU A 39 27.04 -22.75 -25.56
C LEU A 39 26.91 -21.87 -24.30
N PRO A 40 27.99 -21.37 -23.67
CA PRO A 40 27.87 -20.42 -22.56
C PRO A 40 27.19 -19.09 -22.97
N LEU A 41 27.43 -18.61 -24.20
CA LEU A 41 26.76 -17.40 -24.71
C LEU A 41 25.26 -17.63 -24.89
N ALA A 42 24.86 -18.79 -25.42
CA ALA A 42 23.46 -19.16 -25.57
C ALA A 42 22.76 -19.30 -24.22
N VAL A 43 23.42 -19.90 -23.21
CA VAL A 43 22.89 -19.98 -21.84
C VAL A 43 22.69 -18.58 -21.25
N LEU A 44 23.67 -17.68 -21.39
CA LEU A 44 23.54 -16.30 -20.93
C LEU A 44 22.38 -15.59 -21.63
N LEU A 45 22.23 -15.75 -22.94
CA LEU A 45 21.13 -15.13 -23.70
C LEU A 45 19.77 -15.68 -23.27
N VAL A 46 19.65 -17.00 -23.07
CA VAL A 46 18.44 -17.62 -22.53
C VAL A 46 18.11 -17.08 -21.15
N TRP A 47 19.11 -16.91 -20.27
CA TRP A 47 18.92 -16.34 -18.94
C TRP A 47 18.45 -14.88 -19.02
N VAL A 48 19.08 -14.04 -19.83
CA VAL A 48 18.65 -12.65 -20.05
C VAL A 48 17.22 -12.59 -20.57
N VAL A 49 16.87 -13.43 -21.55
CA VAL A 49 15.49 -13.51 -22.07
C VAL A 49 14.52 -13.98 -20.99
N HIS A 50 14.90 -14.94 -20.15
CA HIS A 50 14.07 -15.38 -19.04
C HIS A 50 13.82 -14.26 -18.03
N GLU A 51 14.86 -13.58 -17.57
CA GLU A 51 14.73 -12.50 -16.60
C GLU A 51 13.94 -11.32 -17.16
N ALA A 52 14.18 -10.96 -18.41
CA ALA A 52 13.48 -9.83 -19.02
C ALA A 52 12.01 -10.12 -19.34
N TRP A 53 11.62 -11.37 -19.69
CA TRP A 53 10.27 -11.70 -20.17
C TRP A 53 9.43 -12.66 -19.33
N PHE A 54 10.05 -13.46 -18.47
CA PHE A 54 9.40 -14.61 -17.84
C PHE A 54 9.62 -14.70 -16.32
N ALA A 55 10.39 -13.77 -15.73
CA ALA A 55 10.53 -13.65 -14.29
C ALA A 55 9.29 -13.03 -13.62
N ASP A 56 8.45 -12.30 -14.35
CA ASP A 56 7.25 -11.68 -13.80
C ASP A 56 6.30 -12.72 -13.19
N HIS A 57 6.03 -12.58 -11.89
CA HIS A 57 5.13 -13.43 -11.15
C HIS A 57 3.72 -12.83 -11.10
N LEU A 58 3.08 -12.72 -12.26
CA LEU A 58 1.66 -12.36 -12.32
C LEU A 58 0.80 -13.56 -11.90
N PHE A 59 0.10 -13.43 -10.77
CA PHE A 59 -0.81 -14.45 -10.25
C PHE A 59 -2.23 -14.36 -10.85
N TYR A 60 -2.39 -13.60 -11.92
CA TYR A 60 -3.63 -13.39 -12.68
C TYR A 60 -3.30 -13.26 -14.18
N SER A 61 -4.32 -13.32 -15.04
CA SER A 61 -4.14 -13.15 -16.49
C SER A 61 -4.20 -11.67 -16.86
N PRO A 62 -3.20 -11.12 -17.59
CA PRO A 62 -3.28 -9.78 -18.18
C PRO A 62 -4.47 -9.58 -19.14
N GLN A 63 -5.11 -10.65 -19.60
CA GLN A 63 -6.27 -10.56 -20.49
C GLN A 63 -7.60 -10.51 -19.74
N ASP A 64 -7.58 -10.72 -18.42
CA ASP A 64 -8.78 -10.59 -17.59
C ASP A 64 -9.12 -9.10 -17.39
N ASP A 65 -10.42 -8.81 -17.33
CA ASP A 65 -10.94 -7.49 -17.01
C ASP A 65 -10.63 -7.12 -15.55
N TYR A 66 -10.30 -5.84 -15.31
CA TYR A 66 -10.25 -5.32 -13.95
C TYR A 66 -11.68 -5.19 -13.42
N GLN A 67 -11.92 -5.75 -12.23
CA GLN A 67 -13.22 -5.74 -11.57
C GLN A 67 -13.16 -4.82 -10.35
N TYR A 68 -13.41 -3.53 -10.57
CA TYR A 68 -13.70 -2.60 -9.48
C TYR A 68 -15.21 -2.40 -9.37
N ARG A 69 -15.72 -2.51 -8.14
CA ARG A 69 -17.08 -2.13 -7.81
C ARG A 69 -17.04 -0.73 -7.21
N PHE A 70 -17.48 0.26 -7.99
CA PHE A 70 -17.70 1.61 -7.48
C PHE A 70 -19.05 1.68 -6.73
N PRO A 71 -19.23 2.63 -5.80
CA PRO A 71 -20.47 2.79 -5.05
C PRO A 71 -21.67 3.01 -5.99
N ASP A 72 -22.82 2.42 -5.66
CA ASP A 72 -24.01 2.43 -6.53
C ASP A 72 -24.55 3.85 -6.82
N GLY A 73 -24.24 4.82 -5.95
CA GLY A 73 -24.59 6.24 -6.13
C GLY A 73 -23.71 7.01 -7.12
N VAL A 74 -22.57 6.46 -7.55
CA VAL A 74 -21.66 7.13 -8.49
C VAL A 74 -22.02 6.73 -9.92
N GLN A 75 -22.77 7.60 -10.59
CA GLN A 75 -23.15 7.38 -11.99
C GLN A 75 -22.00 7.77 -12.94
N PRO A 76 -21.62 6.90 -13.89
CA PRO A 76 -20.56 7.22 -14.84
C PRO A 76 -21.02 8.27 -15.85
N LEU A 77 -20.15 9.23 -16.12
CA LEU A 77 -20.28 10.19 -17.22
C LEU A 77 -19.72 9.58 -18.51
N SER A 78 -20.21 10.05 -19.65
CA SER A 78 -19.73 9.63 -20.97
C SER A 78 -18.51 10.45 -21.39
N LEU A 79 -17.41 9.76 -21.69
CA LEU A 79 -16.20 10.33 -22.25
C LEU A 79 -15.94 9.73 -23.63
N ARG A 80 -15.51 10.55 -24.58
CA ARG A 80 -15.20 10.10 -25.94
C ARG A 80 -13.76 10.40 -26.32
N LEU A 81 -13.11 9.45 -26.97
CA LEU A 81 -11.84 9.69 -27.64
C LEU A 81 -12.13 10.20 -29.06
N VAL A 82 -11.83 11.47 -29.32
CA VAL A 82 -12.02 12.12 -30.62
C VAL A 82 -10.68 12.72 -31.05
N ASN A 83 -10.18 12.34 -32.23
CA ASN A 83 -8.91 12.82 -32.79
C ASN A 83 -7.74 12.73 -31.79
N GLY A 84 -7.65 11.61 -31.05
CA GLY A 84 -6.59 11.39 -30.06
C GLY A 84 -6.72 12.22 -28.79
N ARG A 85 -7.89 12.82 -28.50
CA ARG A 85 -8.16 13.55 -27.26
C ARG A 85 -9.40 13.03 -26.56
N LEU A 86 -9.35 12.89 -25.24
CA LEU A 86 -10.51 12.62 -24.39
C LEU A 86 -11.32 13.90 -24.25
N GLN A 87 -12.57 13.85 -24.67
CA GLN A 87 -13.52 14.97 -24.60
C GLN A 87 -14.73 14.56 -23.78
N LEU A 88 -15.10 15.44 -22.85
CA LEU A 88 -16.28 15.30 -22.01
C LEU A 88 -17.48 15.93 -22.73
N GLN A 89 -18.59 15.19 -22.81
CA GLN A 89 -19.73 15.52 -23.68
C GLN A 89 -20.71 16.58 -23.13
N GLU A 90 -20.27 17.43 -22.20
CA GLU A 90 -21.03 18.44 -21.41
C GLU A 90 -21.23 18.03 -19.94
N SER A 91 -20.34 18.52 -19.07
CA SER A 91 -20.50 18.58 -17.61
C SER A 91 -19.33 19.37 -17.02
N SER A 92 -19.60 20.27 -16.08
CA SER A 92 -18.54 20.81 -15.22
C SER A 92 -18.18 19.77 -14.17
N LEU A 93 -16.90 19.45 -14.02
CA LEU A 93 -16.40 18.60 -12.96
C LEU A 93 -15.90 19.45 -11.80
N ALA A 94 -16.06 18.96 -10.56
CA ALA A 94 -15.43 19.61 -9.41
C ALA A 94 -13.89 19.52 -9.54
N GLN A 95 -13.19 20.63 -9.30
CA GLN A 95 -11.75 20.73 -9.54
C GLN A 95 -10.93 19.80 -8.62
N GLN A 96 -11.41 19.56 -7.40
CA GLN A 96 -10.83 18.62 -6.42
C GLN A 96 -11.60 17.29 -6.40
N ALA A 97 -11.75 16.64 -7.55
CA ALA A 97 -12.36 15.33 -7.65
C ALA A 97 -11.31 14.25 -7.96
N THR A 98 -11.49 13.05 -7.38
CA THR A 98 -10.85 11.85 -7.92
C THR A 98 -11.59 11.45 -9.17
N VAL A 99 -10.87 11.33 -10.29
CA VAL A 99 -11.46 11.06 -11.60
C VAL A 99 -10.83 9.82 -12.20
N ILE A 100 -11.63 8.80 -12.44
CA ILE A 100 -11.18 7.49 -12.94
C ILE A 100 -11.92 7.16 -14.25
N ALA A 101 -11.18 6.94 -15.32
CA ALA A 101 -11.75 6.55 -16.61
C ALA A 101 -11.67 5.03 -16.82
N LYS A 102 -12.83 4.38 -16.89
CA LYS A 102 -12.94 2.97 -17.26
C LYS A 102 -12.88 2.84 -18.78
N VAL A 103 -11.82 2.20 -19.26
CA VAL A 103 -11.49 2.04 -20.68
C VAL A 103 -11.40 0.56 -21.04
N GLN A 104 -11.63 0.25 -22.32
CA GLN A 104 -11.22 -1.03 -22.90
C GLN A 104 -9.85 -0.83 -23.56
N ILE A 105 -8.85 -1.63 -23.19
CA ILE A 105 -7.52 -1.59 -23.79
C ILE A 105 -7.29 -2.81 -24.67
N ASN A 106 -6.52 -2.64 -25.73
CA ASN A 106 -6.06 -3.71 -26.59
C ASN A 106 -4.55 -3.58 -26.82
N SER A 107 -3.76 -4.49 -26.27
CA SER A 107 -2.33 -4.58 -26.59
C SER A 107 -2.11 -4.97 -28.05
N SER A 108 -1.13 -4.33 -28.67
CA SER A 108 -0.61 -4.74 -29.97
C SER A 108 0.25 -6.00 -29.84
N TRP A 109 0.73 -6.52 -30.98
CA TRP A 109 1.68 -7.63 -30.96
C TRP A 109 2.98 -7.27 -30.21
N LEU A 110 3.46 -6.03 -30.34
CA LEU A 110 4.61 -5.52 -29.58
C LEU A 110 4.29 -5.39 -28.09
N GLY A 111 3.03 -5.12 -27.74
CA GLY A 111 2.58 -5.04 -26.34
C GLY A 111 2.68 -6.36 -25.58
N ARG A 112 2.93 -7.48 -26.27
CA ARG A 112 3.24 -8.77 -25.65
C ARG A 112 4.72 -8.92 -25.27
N TRP A 113 5.58 -8.08 -25.85
CA TRP A 113 7.03 -8.08 -25.64
C TRP A 113 7.49 -6.86 -24.83
N PHE A 114 6.80 -5.74 -24.94
CA PHE A 114 7.11 -4.52 -24.21
C PHE A 114 5.89 -4.09 -23.41
N ASP A 115 6.12 -3.48 -22.26
CA ASP A 115 5.04 -3.04 -21.38
C ASP A 115 4.19 -2.00 -22.12
N PRO A 116 2.90 -2.28 -22.36
CA PRO A 116 2.01 -1.30 -22.97
C PRO A 116 1.84 -0.12 -22.05
N SER A 117 1.77 1.09 -22.60
CA SER A 117 1.46 2.27 -21.80
C SER A 117 0.55 3.22 -22.54
N ILE A 118 -0.16 4.04 -21.79
CA ILE A 118 -1.00 5.11 -22.34
C ILE A 118 -0.52 6.40 -21.72
N CYS A 119 0.01 7.30 -22.57
CA CYS A 119 0.31 8.67 -22.19
C CYS A 119 -0.98 9.49 -22.28
N ILE A 120 -1.41 10.09 -21.17
CA ILE A 120 -2.66 10.86 -21.06
C ILE A 120 -2.35 12.20 -20.40
N GLY A 121 -2.47 13.28 -21.17
CA GLY A 121 -2.10 14.62 -20.73
C GLY A 121 -0.63 14.69 -20.29
N ASN A 122 -0.37 14.92 -19.00
CA ASN A 122 0.98 14.99 -18.44
C ASN A 122 1.42 13.70 -17.70
N ASP A 123 0.63 12.63 -17.77
CA ASP A 123 0.88 11.36 -17.09
C ASP A 123 1.10 10.20 -18.07
N GLN A 124 1.76 9.14 -17.61
CA GLN A 124 1.91 7.88 -18.34
C GLN A 124 1.57 6.71 -17.42
N GLN A 125 0.55 5.92 -17.81
CA GLN A 125 0.14 4.73 -17.08
C GLN A 125 0.51 3.48 -17.87
N THR A 126 1.27 2.60 -17.23
CA THR A 126 1.82 1.36 -17.82
C THR A 126 1.02 0.14 -17.36
N PHE A 127 0.88 -0.84 -18.23
CA PHE A 127 0.11 -2.07 -18.04
C PHE A 127 0.99 -3.30 -18.21
N GLU A 128 0.47 -4.44 -17.80
CA GLU A 128 1.12 -5.72 -17.98
C GLU A 128 1.23 -6.08 -19.47
N ARG A 129 2.24 -6.87 -19.82
CA ARG A 129 2.41 -7.34 -21.20
C ARG A 129 1.23 -8.17 -21.67
N GLY A 130 0.75 -7.85 -22.86
CA GLY A 130 -0.42 -8.45 -23.46
C GLY A 130 -1.73 -8.04 -22.78
N ALA A 131 -1.74 -6.95 -22.00
CA ALA A 131 -2.93 -6.45 -21.37
C ALA A 131 -4.06 -6.22 -22.38
N HIS A 132 -5.22 -6.77 -22.07
CA HIS A 132 -6.42 -6.70 -22.87
C HIS A 132 -7.61 -6.72 -21.92
N GLY A 133 -8.69 -6.05 -22.29
CA GLY A 133 -9.89 -5.98 -21.45
C GLY A 133 -10.10 -4.61 -20.83
N VAL A 134 -10.94 -4.58 -19.81
CA VAL A 134 -11.27 -3.38 -19.03
C VAL A 134 -10.09 -2.99 -18.15
N ARG A 135 -9.72 -1.70 -18.19
CA ARG A 135 -8.76 -1.04 -17.30
C ARG A 135 -9.33 0.28 -16.79
N TYR A 136 -8.66 0.84 -15.79
CA TYR A 136 -9.07 2.08 -15.13
C TYR A 136 -7.88 3.03 -15.14
N LEU A 137 -8.05 4.18 -15.78
CA LEU A 137 -7.05 5.23 -15.89
C LEU A 137 -7.30 6.27 -14.81
N ASN A 138 -6.28 6.63 -14.05
CA ASN A 138 -6.38 7.72 -13.10
C ASN A 138 -6.20 9.07 -13.82
N LEU A 139 -7.23 9.91 -13.86
CA LEU A 139 -7.17 11.26 -14.43
C LEU A 139 -7.18 12.36 -13.35
N THR A 140 -7.06 11.97 -12.08
CA THR A 140 -7.02 12.89 -10.94
C THR A 140 -5.88 13.88 -11.08
N GLY A 141 -6.14 15.16 -10.77
CA GLY A 141 -5.18 16.26 -10.96
C GLY A 141 -5.15 16.84 -12.38
N GLN A 142 -5.83 16.23 -13.35
CA GLN A 142 -5.93 16.72 -14.73
C GLN A 142 -7.33 17.21 -15.11
N VAL A 143 -8.20 17.44 -14.13
CA VAL A 143 -9.63 17.78 -14.32
C VAL A 143 -9.80 19.04 -15.15
N GLU A 144 -9.05 20.10 -14.84
CA GLU A 144 -9.15 21.38 -15.56
C GLU A 144 -8.78 21.23 -17.05
N ALA A 145 -7.69 20.52 -17.35
CA ALA A 145 -7.29 20.26 -18.73
C ALA A 145 -8.31 19.41 -19.48
N LEU A 146 -8.89 18.40 -18.80
CA LEU A 146 -9.96 17.56 -19.34
C LEU A 146 -11.21 18.38 -19.69
N THR A 147 -11.63 19.30 -18.82
CA THR A 147 -12.85 20.11 -19.04
C THR A 147 -12.66 21.22 -20.06
N THR A 148 -11.47 21.84 -20.13
CA THR A 148 -11.25 23.03 -20.97
C THR A 148 -10.89 22.67 -22.42
N ALA A 149 -10.00 21.69 -22.62
CA ALA A 149 -9.45 21.36 -23.94
C ALA A 149 -9.46 19.86 -24.25
N GLY A 150 -9.90 19.03 -23.31
CA GLY A 150 -9.71 17.58 -23.35
C GLY A 150 -8.26 17.16 -23.12
N LEU A 151 -8.03 15.88 -22.84
CA LEU A 151 -6.68 15.33 -22.60
C LEU A 151 -6.17 14.62 -23.85
N ALA A 152 -4.96 14.94 -24.31
CA ALA A 152 -4.31 14.18 -25.38
C ALA A 152 -4.01 12.77 -24.90
N VAL A 153 -4.25 11.78 -25.77
CA VAL A 153 -4.01 10.37 -25.48
C VAL A 153 -3.19 9.74 -26.58
N GLN A 154 -2.14 9.05 -26.17
CA GLN A 154 -1.30 8.26 -27.06
C GLN A 154 -1.02 6.90 -26.43
N GLY A 155 -1.46 5.85 -27.11
CA GLY A 155 -1.11 4.49 -26.75
C GLY A 155 0.27 4.12 -27.29
N ARG A 156 1.10 3.54 -26.42
CA ARG A 156 2.36 2.88 -26.77
C ARG A 156 2.14 1.38 -26.63
N PHE A 157 2.31 0.67 -27.75
CA PHE A 157 2.06 -0.77 -27.86
C PHE A 157 0.65 -1.24 -27.45
N CYS A 158 -0.30 -0.31 -27.33
CA CYS A 158 -1.71 -0.60 -27.10
C CYS A 158 -2.58 0.51 -27.71
N SER A 159 -3.88 0.24 -27.78
CA SER A 159 -4.91 1.23 -28.10
C SER A 159 -6.03 1.16 -27.06
N ILE A 160 -6.84 2.24 -27.00
CA ILE A 160 -8.06 2.29 -26.18
C ILE A 160 -9.29 2.44 -27.06
N ALA A 161 -10.43 1.89 -26.62
CA ALA A 161 -11.71 2.09 -27.27
C ALA A 161 -12.16 3.56 -27.18
N THR A 162 -13.03 3.97 -28.13
CA THR A 162 -13.48 5.36 -28.25
C THR A 162 -14.56 5.74 -27.25
N GLN A 163 -15.37 4.79 -26.78
CA GLN A 163 -16.38 4.99 -25.76
C GLN A 163 -15.82 4.63 -24.38
N ILE A 164 -15.87 5.60 -23.47
CA ILE A 164 -15.21 5.53 -22.17
C ILE A 164 -16.20 5.99 -21.10
N GLN A 165 -16.19 5.30 -19.96
CA GLN A 165 -16.98 5.70 -18.79
C GLN A 165 -16.09 6.44 -17.81
N LEU A 166 -16.49 7.63 -17.40
CA LEU A 166 -15.77 8.46 -16.44
C LEU A 166 -16.47 8.44 -15.09
N TYR A 167 -15.80 7.96 -14.06
CA TYR A 167 -16.28 7.98 -12.69
C TYR A 167 -15.64 9.16 -11.96
N VAL A 168 -16.46 9.93 -11.26
CA VAL A 168 -16.05 11.16 -10.58
C VAL A 168 -16.46 11.05 -9.12
N PHE A 169 -15.50 11.19 -8.23
CA PHE A 169 -15.70 11.14 -6.79
C PHE A 169 -15.36 12.52 -6.22
N THR A 170 -16.39 13.21 -5.71
CA THR A 170 -16.29 14.55 -5.13
C THR A 170 -16.23 14.49 -3.61
N GLN A 171 -15.51 13.50 -3.06
CA GLN A 171 -15.33 13.41 -1.61
C GLN A 171 -14.44 14.57 -1.15
N PRO A 172 -14.76 15.22 -0.01
CA PRO A 172 -13.89 16.25 0.54
C PRO A 172 -12.51 15.65 0.77
N SER A 173 -11.47 16.42 0.44
CA SER A 173 -10.10 15.97 0.65
C SER A 173 -9.92 15.59 2.11
N PRO A 174 -9.39 14.40 2.43
CA PRO A 174 -9.15 14.00 3.81
C PRO A 174 -8.16 14.94 4.53
N THR A 175 -7.41 15.74 3.78
CA THR A 175 -6.43 16.72 4.29
C THR A 175 -7.03 18.05 4.77
N ALA A 176 -8.31 18.30 4.46
CA ALA A 176 -8.98 19.57 4.80
C ALA A 176 -9.55 19.58 6.23
N GLY A 177 -9.89 18.42 6.78
CA GLY A 177 -10.41 18.26 8.15
C GLY A 177 -9.33 17.93 9.17
N ASN A 178 -9.75 17.81 10.43
CA ASN A 178 -8.90 17.32 11.51
C ASN A 178 -8.62 15.82 11.28
N MET A 179 -7.38 15.47 11.00
CA MET A 179 -6.96 14.10 10.78
C MET A 179 -6.40 13.49 12.06
N MET A 180 -6.77 12.24 12.33
CA MET A 180 -6.08 11.39 13.30
C MET A 180 -5.58 10.13 12.61
N ILE A 181 -4.30 9.83 12.78
CA ILE A 181 -3.68 8.57 12.35
C ILE A 181 -3.53 7.66 13.56
N LEU A 182 -4.07 6.44 13.48
CA LEU A 182 -3.79 5.37 14.42
C LEU A 182 -2.66 4.51 13.86
N ALA A 183 -1.49 4.60 14.50
CA ALA A 183 -0.28 3.87 14.12
C ALA A 183 -0.06 2.70 15.09
N PRO A 184 -0.11 1.43 14.63
CA PRO A 184 0.17 0.29 15.51
C PRO A 184 1.56 0.38 16.17
N HIS A 185 2.59 0.71 15.38
CA HIS A 185 3.98 0.85 15.79
C HIS A 185 4.55 2.24 15.43
N ALA A 186 5.70 2.56 16.01
CA ALA A 186 6.42 3.80 15.73
C ALA A 186 7.21 3.69 14.42
N ASP A 187 6.70 4.30 13.35
CA ASP A 187 7.15 4.32 11.93
C ASP A 187 5.99 4.09 10.96
N ASP A 188 4.92 3.41 11.40
CA ASP A 188 3.79 3.05 10.55
C ASP A 188 3.09 4.28 9.93
N ALA A 189 2.96 5.38 10.70
CA ALA A 189 2.37 6.61 10.17
C ALA A 189 3.23 7.19 9.04
N GLU A 190 4.54 7.22 9.21
CA GLU A 190 5.49 7.71 8.23
C GLU A 190 5.53 6.81 6.99
N LEU A 191 5.59 5.49 7.18
CA LEU A 191 5.67 4.53 6.08
C LEU A 191 4.39 4.52 5.23
N ALA A 192 3.23 4.55 5.88
CA ALA A 192 1.94 4.37 5.20
C ALA A 192 1.27 5.70 4.79
N ALA A 193 1.50 6.78 5.54
CA ALA A 193 0.69 7.99 5.43
C ALA A 193 1.49 9.31 5.35
N PHE A 194 2.83 9.31 5.29
CA PHE A 194 3.62 10.57 5.23
C PHE A 194 3.17 11.50 4.11
N GLY A 195 3.01 10.98 2.89
CA GLY A 195 2.56 11.78 1.74
C GLY A 195 1.16 12.37 1.92
N LEU A 196 0.30 11.74 2.72
CA LEU A 196 -1.03 12.23 3.04
C LEU A 196 -0.99 13.31 4.11
N TYR A 197 -0.37 13.02 5.26
CA TYR A 197 -0.46 13.92 6.42
C TYR A 197 0.48 15.13 6.32
N SER A 198 1.58 15.03 5.58
CA SER A 198 2.47 16.18 5.34
C SER A 198 1.81 17.31 4.54
N GLY A 199 0.74 17.00 3.81
CA GLY A 199 -0.10 17.97 3.10
C GLY A 199 -1.39 18.34 3.84
N ALA A 200 -1.59 17.87 5.07
CA ALA A 200 -2.80 18.14 5.85
C ALA A 200 -2.58 19.28 6.85
N ASN A 201 -3.65 20.03 7.12
CA ASN A 201 -3.56 21.25 7.94
C ASN A 201 -3.55 20.95 9.45
N ASN A 202 -4.29 19.92 9.87
CA ASN A 202 -4.39 19.56 11.28
C ASN A 202 -4.33 18.03 11.43
N VAL A 203 -3.26 17.55 12.04
CA VAL A 203 -2.94 16.12 12.14
C VAL A 203 -2.61 15.80 13.59
N SER A 204 -3.18 14.70 14.07
CA SER A 204 -2.76 14.02 15.29
C SER A 204 -2.35 12.59 14.97
N ILE A 205 -1.35 12.07 15.68
CA ILE A 205 -0.87 10.70 15.51
C ILE A 205 -0.91 10.01 16.87
N VAL A 206 -1.62 8.88 16.92
CA VAL A 206 -1.72 8.04 18.12
C VAL A 206 -1.02 6.72 17.82
N THR A 207 0.12 6.51 18.46
CA THR A 207 0.89 5.27 18.34
C THR A 207 0.50 4.31 19.45
N LEU A 208 0.07 3.09 19.12
CA LEU A 208 -0.50 2.16 20.10
C LEU A 208 0.59 1.46 20.92
N THR A 209 1.67 1.02 20.28
CA THR A 209 2.68 0.18 20.92
C THR A 209 4.09 0.76 20.93
N GLN A 210 4.91 0.27 21.86
CA GLN A 210 6.28 0.74 22.06
C GLN A 210 7.26 0.30 20.97
N GLY A 211 7.00 -0.80 20.25
CA GLY A 211 7.94 -1.30 19.25
C GLY A 211 9.15 -2.06 19.83
N GLU A 212 9.03 -2.64 21.02
CA GLU A 212 10.17 -3.08 21.85
C GLU A 212 10.74 -4.47 21.52
N VAL A 213 10.04 -5.26 20.70
CA VAL A 213 10.47 -6.61 20.30
C VAL A 213 11.58 -6.57 19.23
N GLU A 214 12.30 -7.68 19.03
CA GLU A 214 13.35 -7.82 18.00
C GLU A 214 14.49 -6.79 18.17
N ALA A 215 15.07 -6.76 19.37
CA ALA A 215 16.09 -5.80 19.77
C ALA A 215 17.53 -6.34 19.70
N GLU A 216 17.78 -7.42 18.96
CA GLU A 216 19.09 -8.07 18.83
C GLU A 216 20.18 -7.09 18.38
N TYR A 217 19.84 -6.13 17.52
CA TYR A 217 20.75 -5.08 17.09
C TYR A 217 21.33 -4.26 18.25
N TYR A 218 20.56 -4.04 19.33
CA TYR A 218 21.03 -3.29 20.50
C TYR A 218 21.84 -4.14 21.48
N GLN A 219 21.76 -5.48 21.40
CA GLN A 219 22.58 -6.37 22.25
C GLN A 219 24.07 -6.24 21.93
N ARG A 220 24.45 -5.80 20.72
CA ARG A 220 25.83 -5.50 20.35
C ARG A 220 26.49 -4.44 21.24
N LEU A 221 25.70 -3.67 21.99
CA LEU A 221 26.16 -2.70 22.99
C LEU A 221 26.52 -3.34 24.35
N GLY A 222 26.53 -4.68 24.44
CA GLY A 222 26.75 -5.41 25.69
C GLY A 222 25.51 -5.51 26.58
N LEU A 223 24.32 -5.22 26.04
CA LEU A 223 23.05 -5.29 26.76
C LEU A 223 22.50 -6.72 26.76
N SER A 224 21.85 -7.11 27.86
CA SER A 224 21.00 -8.31 27.85
C SER A 224 19.82 -8.12 26.89
N GLN A 225 19.19 -9.21 26.46
CA GLN A 225 17.99 -9.15 25.62
C GLN A 225 16.92 -8.21 26.22
N GLN A 226 16.70 -8.31 27.54
CA GLN A 226 15.74 -7.47 28.25
C GLN A 226 16.11 -5.98 28.18
N HIS A 227 17.36 -5.61 28.52
CA HIS A 227 17.80 -4.22 28.47
C HIS A 227 17.84 -3.66 27.04
N ALA A 228 18.15 -4.51 26.05
CA ALA A 228 18.09 -4.15 24.65
C ALA A 228 16.65 -3.83 24.20
N ALA A 229 15.68 -4.65 24.60
CA ALA A 229 14.26 -4.41 24.34
C ALA A 229 13.76 -3.12 25.00
N GLN A 230 14.10 -2.89 26.27
CA GLN A 230 13.80 -1.63 26.98
C GLN A 230 14.41 -0.41 26.27
N LEU A 231 15.66 -0.51 25.81
CA LEU A 231 16.30 0.56 25.04
C LEU A 231 15.56 0.81 23.73
N LYS A 232 15.24 -0.24 22.96
CA LYS A 232 14.51 -0.14 21.70
C LYS A 232 13.14 0.50 21.90
N GLY A 233 12.35 0.01 22.85
CA GLY A 233 11.02 0.55 23.18
C GLY A 233 11.09 2.03 23.57
N ARG A 234 12.07 2.43 24.39
CA ARG A 234 12.26 3.84 24.77
C ARG A 234 12.62 4.74 23.59
N LEU A 235 13.47 4.27 22.68
CA LEU A 235 13.86 5.01 21.48
C LEU A 235 12.68 5.15 20.52
N ARG A 236 11.97 4.04 20.23
CA ARG A 236 10.80 4.06 19.34
C ARG A 236 9.62 4.85 19.90
N ALA A 237 9.40 4.81 21.22
CA ALA A 237 8.44 5.71 21.86
C ALA A 237 8.82 7.18 21.63
N TRP A 238 10.10 7.55 21.73
CA TRP A 238 10.55 8.90 21.39
C TRP A 238 10.40 9.22 19.90
N ASP A 239 10.75 8.29 19.01
CA ASP A 239 10.62 8.41 17.57
C ASP A 239 9.17 8.70 17.15
N SER A 240 8.19 8.02 17.77
CA SER A 240 6.75 8.26 17.49
C SER A 240 6.26 9.68 17.76
N MET A 241 7.03 10.48 18.52
CA MET A 241 6.73 11.90 18.73
C MET A 241 7.66 12.80 17.91
N ALA A 242 8.92 12.42 17.73
CA ALA A 242 9.92 13.26 17.09
C ALA A 242 9.89 13.21 15.56
N ILE A 243 9.68 12.03 14.97
CA ILE A 243 9.71 11.86 13.50
C ILE A 243 8.53 12.56 12.79
N PRO A 244 7.30 12.61 13.34
CA PRO A 244 6.19 13.33 12.72
C PRO A 244 6.47 14.82 12.44
N LEU A 245 7.41 15.45 13.14
CA LEU A 245 7.85 16.83 12.90
C LEU A 245 8.32 17.06 11.46
N TRP A 246 8.90 16.05 10.80
CA TRP A 246 9.34 16.14 9.42
C TRP A 246 8.19 16.32 8.42
N GLY A 247 6.98 15.91 8.80
CA GLY A 247 5.74 16.17 8.06
C GLY A 247 4.92 17.32 8.65
N GLY A 248 5.51 18.16 9.50
CA GLY A 248 4.84 19.34 10.09
C GLY A 248 3.95 19.06 11.30
N VAL A 249 3.92 17.82 11.81
CA VAL A 249 3.08 17.45 12.96
C VAL A 249 3.84 17.76 14.25
N ALA A 250 3.37 18.73 15.02
CA ALA A 250 3.98 19.09 16.30
C ALA A 250 3.83 17.96 17.33
N GLN A 251 4.85 17.79 18.19
CA GLN A 251 4.87 16.75 19.25
C GLN A 251 3.64 16.78 20.17
N THR A 252 3.02 17.96 20.38
CA THR A 252 1.78 18.12 21.15
C THR A 252 0.58 17.42 20.53
N HIS A 253 0.64 17.07 19.25
CA HIS A 253 -0.39 16.30 18.53
C HIS A 253 -0.01 14.81 18.36
N CYS A 254 1.11 14.38 18.93
CA CYS A 254 1.52 12.99 18.95
C CYS A 254 1.28 12.38 20.33
N VAL A 255 0.73 11.17 20.38
CA VAL A 255 0.45 10.44 21.60
C VAL A 255 0.97 9.01 21.49
N GLN A 256 1.82 8.60 22.42
CA GLN A 256 2.28 7.22 22.54
C GLN A 256 1.49 6.52 23.64
N LEU A 257 0.70 5.49 23.30
CA LEU A 257 -0.13 4.77 24.26
C LEU A 257 0.68 3.73 25.08
N GLY A 258 1.83 3.29 24.59
CA GLY A 258 2.77 2.51 25.40
C GLY A 258 2.39 1.05 25.64
N TYR A 259 1.42 0.50 24.89
CA TYR A 259 1.12 -0.93 24.94
C TYR A 259 2.23 -1.76 24.28
N TYR A 260 2.20 -3.07 24.44
CA TYR A 260 3.32 -3.93 24.03
C TYR A 260 3.05 -4.62 22.68
N CYS A 261 4.09 -4.70 21.85
CA CYS A 261 4.03 -5.39 20.56
C CYS A 261 3.56 -6.84 20.71
N MET A 262 2.78 -7.31 19.74
CA MET A 262 2.26 -8.68 19.64
C MET A 262 1.29 -9.09 20.76
N GLN A 263 0.87 -8.14 21.61
CA GLN A 263 -0.07 -8.42 22.71
C GLN A 263 -1.50 -7.95 22.42
N LEU A 264 -1.72 -6.99 21.50
CA LEU A 264 -3.05 -6.44 21.22
C LEU A 264 -4.11 -7.52 20.89
N PRO A 265 -3.81 -8.54 20.05
CA PRO A 265 -4.78 -9.59 19.76
C PRO A 265 -5.15 -10.45 20.97
N LYS A 266 -4.24 -10.60 21.95
CA LYS A 266 -4.52 -11.36 23.17
C LYS A 266 -5.33 -10.52 24.15
N MET A 267 -4.99 -9.24 24.29
CA MET A 267 -5.78 -8.27 25.06
C MET A 267 -7.23 -8.25 24.56
N ALA A 268 -7.45 -8.14 23.24
CA ALA A 268 -8.80 -8.14 22.66
C ALA A 268 -9.62 -9.39 23.02
N LYS A 269 -8.98 -10.57 23.13
CA LYS A 269 -9.63 -11.83 23.53
C LYS A 269 -9.90 -11.94 25.02
N GLN A 270 -9.12 -11.23 25.86
CA GLN A 270 -9.22 -11.26 27.32
C GLN A 270 -9.15 -9.83 27.87
N PRO A 271 -10.24 -9.04 27.76
CA PRO A 271 -10.17 -7.59 27.91
C PRO A 271 -9.70 -7.07 29.27
N ASP A 272 -9.95 -7.83 30.34
CA ASP A 272 -9.60 -7.51 31.73
C ASP A 272 -8.20 -7.99 32.14
N VAL A 273 -7.57 -8.85 31.33
CA VAL A 273 -6.28 -9.46 31.67
C VAL A 273 -5.13 -8.56 31.22
N PRO A 274 -4.17 -8.23 32.10
CA PRO A 274 -3.00 -7.45 31.70
C PRO A 274 -2.02 -8.32 30.93
N PHE A 275 -1.54 -7.82 29.78
CA PHE A 275 -0.51 -8.47 28.97
C PHE A 275 0.77 -7.63 28.93
N ALA A 276 1.77 -8.02 29.71
CA ALA A 276 3.09 -7.39 29.78
C ALA A 276 3.94 -7.61 28.51
N SER A 277 5.06 -6.88 28.35
CA SER A 277 6.02 -7.12 27.25
C SER A 277 6.55 -8.56 27.29
N GLN A 278 6.71 -9.15 26.11
CA GLN A 278 7.34 -10.47 25.97
C GLN A 278 8.87 -10.42 26.10
N GLN A 279 9.49 -9.26 25.88
CA GLN A 279 10.95 -9.14 25.80
C GLN A 279 11.55 -8.16 26.81
N SER A 280 10.89 -7.03 27.10
CA SER A 280 11.43 -6.01 28.02
C SER A 280 11.16 -6.31 29.50
N ALA A 281 10.30 -7.31 29.77
CA ALA A 281 9.72 -7.64 31.08
C ALA A 281 8.97 -6.49 31.76
N GLU A 282 8.71 -5.39 31.05
CA GLU A 282 7.88 -4.30 31.56
C GLU A 282 6.41 -4.70 31.53
N ALA A 283 5.67 -4.27 32.55
CA ALA A 283 4.24 -4.48 32.70
C ALA A 283 3.49 -3.19 33.03
N ASP A 284 4.15 -2.05 32.90
CA ASP A 284 3.62 -0.71 33.18
C ASP A 284 3.77 0.17 31.94
N ILE A 285 2.65 0.54 31.32
CA ILE A 285 2.60 1.31 30.07
C ILE A 285 3.06 2.76 30.24
N ARG A 286 3.15 3.26 31.49
CA ARG A 286 3.45 4.68 31.76
C ARG A 286 4.89 5.07 31.42
N THR A 287 5.82 4.12 31.36
CA THR A 287 7.23 4.38 31.03
C THR A 287 7.39 4.99 29.64
N ALA A 288 6.58 4.54 28.68
CA ALA A 288 6.56 5.04 27.30
C ALA A 288 5.79 6.36 27.14
N ARG A 289 4.93 6.73 28.11
CA ARG A 289 4.03 7.89 28.05
C ARG A 289 4.63 9.18 28.61
N ARG A 290 5.85 9.15 29.14
CA ARG A 290 6.50 10.27 29.87
C ARG A 290 6.55 11.61 29.12
N HIS A 291 6.41 11.56 27.79
CA HIS A 291 6.50 12.71 26.89
C HIS A 291 5.14 13.11 26.30
N ASN A 292 4.07 12.36 26.60
CA ASN A 292 2.72 12.75 26.21
C ASN A 292 2.35 14.06 26.91
N THR A 293 1.67 14.93 26.17
CA THR A 293 1.20 16.22 26.70
C THR A 293 -0.19 16.15 27.34
N ILE A 294 -0.88 15.01 27.18
CA ILE A 294 -2.17 14.71 27.77
C ILE A 294 -2.06 13.51 28.72
N GLN A 295 -2.80 13.58 29.83
CA GLN A 295 -3.00 12.40 30.70
C GLN A 295 -4.08 11.51 30.10
N LEU A 296 -3.84 10.21 30.13
CA LEU A 296 -4.72 9.20 29.56
C LEU A 296 -5.35 8.34 30.68
N PRO A 297 -6.59 7.84 30.53
CA PRO A 297 -7.25 7.01 31.54
C PRO A 297 -6.41 5.84 32.07
N GLY A 298 -5.65 5.17 31.19
CA GLY A 298 -4.75 4.07 31.54
C GLY A 298 -3.64 4.46 32.53
N ASP A 299 -3.29 5.75 32.64
CA ASP A 299 -2.26 6.23 33.57
C ASP A 299 -2.64 6.01 35.04
N ALA A 300 -3.94 5.87 35.33
CA ALA A 300 -4.44 5.61 36.67
C ALA A 300 -3.96 4.25 37.23
N THR A 301 -3.77 3.25 36.35
CA THR A 301 -3.38 1.89 36.76
C THR A 301 -2.03 1.46 36.17
N GLY A 302 -1.66 1.95 34.99
CA GLY A 302 -0.51 1.50 34.23
C GLY A 302 -0.68 0.12 33.60
N LEU A 303 -1.84 -0.54 33.76
CA LEU A 303 -2.02 -1.93 33.34
C LEU A 303 -2.25 -2.03 31.82
N PRO A 304 -1.53 -2.93 31.11
CA PRO A 304 -1.72 -3.16 29.67
C PRO A 304 -2.93 -4.06 29.40
N THR A 305 -4.15 -3.55 29.61
CA THR A 305 -5.42 -4.25 29.35
C THR A 305 -6.12 -3.69 28.11
N TRP A 306 -7.01 -4.46 27.49
CA TRP A 306 -7.80 -3.97 26.35
C TRP A 306 -8.72 -2.83 26.76
N GLN A 307 -9.28 -2.89 27.98
CA GLN A 307 -10.16 -1.84 28.48
C GLN A 307 -9.43 -0.51 28.63
N ASN A 308 -8.20 -0.53 29.15
CA ASN A 308 -7.39 0.69 29.21
C ASN A 308 -7.07 1.20 27.80
N LEU A 309 -6.75 0.31 26.85
CA LEU A 309 -6.45 0.72 25.47
C LEU A 309 -7.65 1.42 24.84
N LEU A 310 -8.85 0.85 24.97
CA LEU A 310 -10.09 1.45 24.47
C LEU A 310 -10.40 2.78 25.17
N ALA A 311 -10.20 2.87 26.49
CA ALA A 311 -10.41 4.11 27.23
C ALA A 311 -9.43 5.21 26.78
N ASP A 312 -8.17 4.86 26.53
CA ASP A 312 -7.16 5.79 26.02
C ASP A 312 -7.47 6.26 24.59
N LEU A 313 -7.85 5.34 23.70
CA LEU A 313 -8.28 5.68 22.34
C LEU A 313 -9.52 6.59 22.36
N ALA A 314 -10.50 6.29 23.21
CA ALA A 314 -11.68 7.15 23.40
C ALA A 314 -11.28 8.53 23.91
N ALA A 315 -10.34 8.63 24.85
CA ALA A 315 -9.82 9.90 25.33
C ALA A 315 -9.12 10.71 24.22
N CYS A 316 -8.30 10.06 23.38
CA CYS A 316 -7.68 10.68 22.22
C CYS A 316 -8.73 11.20 21.22
N LEU A 317 -9.73 10.39 20.87
CA LEU A 317 -10.83 10.78 19.97
C LEU A 317 -11.60 12.00 20.51
N MET A 318 -11.89 12.02 21.81
CA MET A 318 -12.59 13.13 22.46
C MET A 318 -11.73 14.40 22.57
N HIS A 319 -10.41 14.24 22.71
CA HIS A 319 -9.45 15.34 22.80
C HIS A 319 -9.24 16.02 21.44
N PHE A 320 -8.88 15.23 20.42
CA PHE A 320 -8.52 15.76 19.10
C PHE A 320 -9.73 15.96 18.16
N LYS A 321 -10.85 15.27 18.41
CA LYS A 321 -12.10 15.36 17.63
C LYS A 321 -11.84 15.31 16.11
N PRO A 322 -11.26 14.20 15.61
CA PRO A 322 -10.94 14.09 14.20
C PRO A 322 -12.22 14.00 13.34
N ASP A 323 -12.18 14.67 12.19
CA ASP A 323 -13.15 14.49 11.11
C ASP A 323 -12.82 13.26 10.26
N VAL A 324 -11.53 12.91 10.22
CA VAL A 324 -10.98 11.82 9.42
C VAL A 324 -10.09 10.93 10.30
N LEU A 325 -10.40 9.64 10.33
CA LEU A 325 -9.56 8.62 10.97
C LEU A 325 -8.83 7.81 9.90
N VAL A 326 -7.51 7.73 10.03
CA VAL A 326 -6.63 6.94 9.16
C VAL A 326 -6.05 5.79 9.99
N MET A 327 -6.15 4.57 9.49
CA MET A 327 -5.68 3.36 10.15
C MET A 327 -5.26 2.32 9.10
N PRO A 328 -4.48 1.29 9.49
CA PRO A 328 -4.11 0.20 8.58
C PRO A 328 -5.34 -0.45 7.95
N HIS A 329 -5.20 -0.98 6.74
CA HIS A 329 -6.26 -1.77 6.12
C HIS A 329 -6.08 -3.27 6.48
N PRO A 330 -7.07 -3.91 7.13
CA PRO A 330 -6.90 -5.24 7.74
C PRO A 330 -6.67 -6.36 6.72
N GLU A 331 -6.97 -6.13 5.44
CA GLU A 331 -6.72 -7.09 4.35
C GLU A 331 -5.38 -6.88 3.63
N ILE A 332 -4.73 -5.73 3.80
CA ILE A 332 -3.48 -5.39 3.11
C ILE A 332 -2.28 -5.71 4.00
N ASP A 333 -2.36 -5.37 5.29
CA ASP A 333 -1.31 -5.67 6.26
C ASP A 333 -1.71 -6.87 7.14
N PRO A 334 -1.03 -8.02 7.02
CA PRO A 334 -1.35 -9.21 7.81
C PRO A 334 -0.80 -9.15 9.26
N HIS A 335 -0.09 -8.09 9.65
CA HIS A 335 0.49 -8.00 10.98
C HIS A 335 -0.62 -7.95 12.05
N ALA A 336 -0.47 -8.76 13.11
CA ALA A 336 -1.55 -8.97 14.07
C ALA A 336 -1.95 -7.70 14.85
N ASP A 337 -0.97 -6.87 15.22
CA ASP A 337 -1.26 -5.56 15.86
C ASP A 337 -1.93 -4.57 14.89
N HIS A 338 -1.65 -4.64 13.58
CA HIS A 338 -2.28 -3.78 12.57
C HIS A 338 -3.76 -4.13 12.43
N ILE A 339 -4.07 -5.42 12.35
CA ILE A 339 -5.44 -5.93 12.36
C ILE A 339 -6.16 -5.55 13.66
N ALA A 340 -5.51 -5.68 14.82
CA ALA A 340 -6.11 -5.35 16.12
C ALA A 340 -6.35 -3.84 16.33
N THR A 341 -5.65 -2.99 15.57
CA THR A 341 -5.83 -1.52 15.60
C THR A 341 -7.13 -1.09 14.91
N THR A 342 -7.64 -1.90 13.97
CA THR A 342 -8.81 -1.59 13.14
C THR A 342 -10.11 -2.06 13.79
#